data_AF-I1HC65-F1
#
_entry.id   AF-I1HC65-F1
#
_cell.length_a   1.000
_cell.length_b   1.000
_cell.length_c   1.000
_cell.angle_alpha   90.00
_cell.angle_beta   90.00
_cell.angle_gamma   90.00
#
_symmetry.space_group_name_H-M   'P 1'
#
loop_
_entity.id
_entity.type
_entity.pdbx_description
1 polymer ?
#
loop_
_entity_poly.entity_id
_entity_poly.type
_entity_poly.pdbx_seq_one_letter_code
_entity_poly.pdbx_strand_id
1 'polypeptide(L)'
;MAARSALLFALLVAALSFTATAAGDAPFIVAHKKVALSRPKPGVERLAVSLDLYNQGSATAYDVAITDDSWPKEAFELVSGEVSKTLERLDPGATASHVFVLETKAQGRFQGSPAVIKYRVPTKAVLQEAFSTPILALDILAERPPVKKFEWAKKLVAKYGALVSVVSFVAAFIYLVASPSKSGGAKAGKKRR
;
A
#
# COMPACT_ATOMS: atom_id res chain seq x y z
N MET A 1 -45.42 -18.25 -9.90
CA MET A 1 -44.25 -17.40 -10.26
C MET A 1 -44.13 -16.17 -9.34
N ALA A 2 -45.24 -15.52 -8.96
CA ALA A 2 -45.26 -14.36 -8.06
C ALA A 2 -44.66 -14.62 -6.64
N ALA A 3 -45.00 -15.75 -6.01
CA ALA A 3 -44.53 -16.06 -4.64
C ALA A 3 -43.00 -16.24 -4.52
N ARG A 4 -42.35 -16.80 -5.57
CA ARG A 4 -40.89 -16.94 -5.61
C ARG A 4 -40.18 -15.60 -5.81
N SER A 5 -40.80 -14.69 -6.56
CA SER A 5 -40.28 -13.34 -6.78
C SER A 5 -40.40 -12.47 -5.53
N ALA A 6 -41.48 -12.63 -4.76
CA ALA A 6 -41.66 -11.97 -3.47
C ALA A 6 -40.65 -12.46 -2.43
N LEU A 7 -40.35 -13.76 -2.41
CA LEU A 7 -39.32 -14.35 -1.53
C LEU A 7 -37.92 -13.82 -1.85
N LEU A 8 -37.54 -13.73 -3.13
CA LEU A 8 -36.25 -13.17 -3.53
C LEU A 8 -36.14 -11.68 -3.20
N PHE A 9 -37.22 -10.93 -3.35
CA PHE A 9 -37.25 -9.51 -2.98
C PHE A 9 -37.15 -9.32 -1.47
N ALA A 10 -37.83 -10.14 -0.67
CA ALA A 10 -37.71 -10.13 0.78
C ALA A 10 -36.29 -10.50 1.25
N LEU A 11 -35.63 -11.45 0.57
CA LEU A 11 -34.24 -11.85 0.88
C LEU A 11 -33.24 -10.75 0.50
N LEU A 12 -33.48 -10.02 -0.58
CA LEU A 12 -32.67 -8.86 -0.99
C LEU A 12 -32.82 -7.69 -0.01
N VAL A 13 -34.05 -7.41 0.46
CA VAL A 13 -34.31 -6.37 1.48
C VAL A 13 -33.70 -6.76 2.82
N ALA A 14 -33.78 -8.03 3.21
CA ALA A 14 -33.13 -8.53 4.42
C ALA A 14 -31.59 -8.47 4.33
N ALA A 15 -31.01 -8.74 3.15
CA ALA A 15 -29.56 -8.63 2.93
C ALA A 15 -29.06 -7.17 2.95
N LEU A 16 -29.90 -6.20 2.58
CA LEU A 16 -29.63 -4.76 2.69
C LEU A 16 -29.85 -4.23 4.11
N SER A 17 -30.52 -4.99 4.97
CA SER A 17 -30.78 -4.67 6.38
C SER A 17 -29.64 -5.13 7.30
N PHE A 18 -28.39 -4.95 6.88
CA PHE A 18 -27.27 -5.04 7.83
C PHE A 18 -27.30 -3.75 8.66
N THR A 19 -28.11 -3.75 9.71
CA THR A 19 -28.06 -2.68 10.70
C THR A 19 -26.66 -2.69 11.29
N ALA A 20 -25.94 -1.58 11.10
CA ALA A 20 -24.75 -1.31 11.89
C ALA A 20 -25.20 -1.41 13.35
N THR A 21 -24.73 -2.45 14.05
CA THR A 21 -24.85 -2.47 15.50
C THR A 21 -24.26 -1.15 15.97
N ALA A 22 -25.03 -0.38 16.72
CA ALA A 22 -24.52 0.84 17.33
C ALA A 22 -23.38 0.40 18.24
N ALA A 23 -22.15 0.45 17.70
CA ALA A 23 -20.95 0.47 18.49
C ALA A 23 -21.18 1.62 19.47
N GLY A 24 -21.26 1.29 20.76
CA GLY A 24 -21.57 2.27 21.81
C GLY A 24 -20.74 3.53 21.58
N ASP A 25 -21.32 4.69 21.89
CA ASP A 25 -20.81 6.02 21.54
C ASP A 25 -19.39 6.26 22.07
N ALA A 26 -18.41 5.74 21.32
CA ALA A 26 -17.04 5.54 21.78
C ALA A 26 -16.10 5.40 20.56
N PRO A 27 -14.87 5.93 20.67
CA PRO A 27 -13.85 5.65 19.68
C PRO A 27 -13.44 4.18 19.72
N PHE A 28 -13.03 3.66 18.57
CA PHE A 28 -12.46 2.33 18.43
C PHE A 28 -11.27 2.41 17.48
N ILE A 29 -10.06 2.37 18.05
CA ILE A 29 -8.84 2.54 17.29
C ILE A 29 -8.34 1.18 16.78
N VAL A 30 -8.21 1.08 15.46
CA VAL A 30 -7.55 -0.03 14.78
C VAL A 30 -6.20 0.47 14.29
N ALA A 31 -5.14 -0.27 14.56
CA ALA A 31 -3.78 0.08 14.14
C ALA A 31 -3.16 -1.04 13.29
N HIS A 32 -2.49 -0.65 12.21
CA HIS A 32 -1.82 -1.55 11.30
C HIS A 32 -0.34 -1.17 11.18
N LYS A 33 0.54 -2.12 11.53
CA LYS A 33 1.99 -1.95 11.45
C LYS A 33 2.51 -2.60 10.19
N LYS A 34 3.18 -1.81 9.36
CA LYS A 34 3.85 -2.25 8.13
C LYS A 34 5.34 -1.99 8.24
N VAL A 35 6.12 -2.85 7.60
CA VAL A 35 7.57 -2.68 7.53
C VAL A 35 8.03 -2.88 6.09
N ALA A 36 8.71 -1.88 5.55
CA ALA A 36 9.33 -1.93 4.24
C ALA A 36 10.85 -1.96 4.38
N LEU A 37 11.46 -3.01 3.84
CA LEU A 37 12.91 -3.24 3.89
C LEU A 37 13.56 -2.67 2.63
N SER A 38 14.63 -1.90 2.83
CA SER A 38 15.42 -1.30 1.75
C SER A 38 16.91 -1.50 2.01
N ARG A 39 17.70 -1.62 0.93
CA ARG A 39 19.17 -1.78 1.00
C ARG A 39 19.82 -0.66 0.21
N PRO A 40 20.06 0.51 0.83
CA PRO A 40 20.62 1.66 0.11
C PRO A 40 22.09 1.45 -0.31
N LYS A 41 22.84 0.62 0.42
CA LYS A 41 24.24 0.28 0.15
C LYS A 41 24.51 -1.18 0.49
N PRO A 42 25.54 -1.82 -0.08
CA PRO A 42 25.99 -3.13 0.37
C PRO A 42 26.27 -3.13 1.88
N GLY A 43 25.77 -4.14 2.60
CA GLY A 43 25.93 -4.27 4.05
C GLY A 43 25.05 -3.33 4.89
N VAL A 44 24.29 -2.42 4.28
CA VAL A 44 23.36 -1.53 4.98
C VAL A 44 21.93 -1.90 4.63
N GLU A 45 21.13 -2.18 5.65
CA GLU A 45 19.70 -2.46 5.51
C GLU A 45 18.89 -1.53 6.41
N ARG A 46 17.83 -0.97 5.84
CA ARG A 46 16.93 -0.03 6.52
C ARG A 46 15.51 -0.52 6.49
N LEU A 47 14.82 -0.34 7.60
CA LEU A 47 13.42 -0.68 7.80
C LEU A 47 12.65 0.62 7.94
N ALA A 48 11.79 0.93 6.97
CA ALA A 48 10.78 1.95 7.13
C ALA A 48 9.57 1.31 7.81
N VAL A 49 9.32 1.69 9.06
CA VAL A 49 8.20 1.22 9.87
C VAL A 49 7.08 2.25 9.73
N SER A 50 5.89 1.80 9.35
CA SER A 50 4.70 2.63 9.18
C SER A 50 3.59 2.11 10.09
N LEU A 51 3.04 3.00 10.90
CA LEU A 51 1.89 2.75 11.77
C LEU A 51 0.71 3.56 11.26
N ASP A 52 -0.29 2.86 10.72
CA ASP A 52 -1.52 3.47 10.25
C ASP A 52 -2.63 3.22 11.27
N LEU A 53 -3.24 4.31 11.74
CA LEU A 53 -4.31 4.30 12.71
C LEU A 53 -5.62 4.69 12.03
N TYR A 54 -6.69 4.01 12.42
CA TYR A 54 -8.05 4.21 11.92
C TYR A 54 -8.98 4.29 13.13
N ASN A 55 -9.72 5.38 13.27
CA ASN A 55 -10.83 5.41 14.22
C ASN A 55 -12.08 4.85 13.54
N GLN A 56 -12.35 3.57 13.80
CA GLN A 56 -13.53 2.85 13.32
C GLN A 56 -14.71 2.92 14.32
N GLY A 57 -14.57 3.74 15.37
CA GLY A 57 -15.63 4.00 16.33
C GLY A 57 -16.56 5.13 15.91
N SER A 58 -17.53 5.41 16.76
CA SER A 58 -18.56 6.44 16.57
C SER A 58 -18.22 7.79 17.23
N ALA A 59 -17.21 7.83 18.11
CA ALA A 59 -16.79 9.04 18.81
C ALA A 59 -15.29 9.36 18.62
N THR A 60 -14.90 10.57 19.02
CA THR A 60 -13.51 11.07 18.89
C THR A 60 -12.60 10.47 19.97
N ALA A 61 -11.42 10.00 19.57
CA ALA A 61 -10.34 9.65 20.50
C ALA A 61 -9.47 10.88 20.78
N TYR A 62 -9.14 11.14 22.03
CA TYR A 62 -8.28 12.27 22.42
C TYR A 62 -6.94 11.79 22.97
N ASP A 63 -5.93 12.65 22.93
CA ASP A 63 -4.58 12.39 23.44
C ASP A 63 -4.02 11.04 22.96
N VAL A 64 -4.12 10.79 21.64
CA VAL A 64 -3.74 9.50 21.06
C VAL A 64 -2.21 9.41 21.03
N ALA A 65 -1.66 8.59 21.92
CA ALA A 65 -0.23 8.32 22.04
C ALA A 65 0.11 6.99 21.35
N ILE A 66 0.95 7.06 20.33
CA ILE A 66 1.50 5.93 19.58
C ILE A 66 2.91 5.66 20.11
N THR A 67 3.20 4.42 20.50
CA THR A 67 4.53 4.01 21.01
C THR A 67 4.94 2.67 20.40
N ASP A 68 6.11 2.64 19.78
CA ASP A 68 6.73 1.42 19.26
C ASP A 68 8.19 1.32 19.70
N ASP A 69 8.40 1.11 21.00
CA ASP A 69 9.71 1.02 21.67
C ASP A 69 10.28 -0.42 21.73
N SER A 70 9.60 -1.37 21.08
CA SER A 70 9.95 -2.79 21.08
C SER A 70 11.20 -3.16 20.25
N TRP A 71 11.92 -2.18 19.72
CA TRP A 71 13.08 -2.37 18.86
C TRP A 71 14.39 -2.40 19.66
N PRO A 72 15.12 -3.52 19.70
CA PRO A 72 16.37 -3.64 20.46
C PRO A 72 17.47 -2.76 19.87
N LYS A 73 18.07 -1.90 20.71
CA LYS A 73 19.07 -0.90 20.30
C LYS A 73 20.40 -1.52 19.86
N GLU A 74 20.63 -2.78 20.23
CA GLU A 74 21.79 -3.58 19.86
C GLU A 74 21.71 -4.01 18.38
N ALA A 75 20.49 -4.22 17.86
CA ALA A 75 20.26 -4.68 16.50
C ALA A 75 19.76 -3.56 15.57
N PHE A 76 19.17 -2.49 16.11
CA PHE A 76 18.60 -1.40 15.33
C PHE A 76 19.02 -0.02 15.84
N GLU A 77 19.19 0.90 14.91
CA GLU A 77 19.43 2.31 15.17
C GLU A 77 18.38 3.17 14.49
N LEU A 78 17.83 4.13 15.21
CA LEU A 78 16.91 5.10 14.65
C LEU A 78 17.68 6.11 13.79
N VAL A 79 17.36 6.16 12.50
CA VAL A 79 18.01 7.05 11.53
C VAL A 79 17.12 8.24 11.15
N SER A 80 15.79 8.08 11.23
CA SER A 80 14.85 9.14 10.90
C SER A 80 13.53 8.99 11.64
N GLY A 81 12.95 10.11 12.05
CA GLY A 81 11.68 10.17 12.79
C GLY A 81 11.85 9.84 14.26
N GLU A 82 10.74 9.49 14.91
CA GLU A 82 10.68 9.12 16.33
C GLU A 82 9.92 7.80 16.46
N VAL A 83 10.24 6.97 17.46
CA VAL A 83 9.52 5.71 17.73
C VAL A 83 8.15 5.92 18.39
N SER A 84 7.88 7.15 18.84
CA SER A 84 6.62 7.57 19.43
C SER A 84 6.07 8.79 18.70
N LYS A 85 4.75 8.99 18.81
CA LYS A 85 4.07 10.19 18.31
C LYS A 85 2.78 10.39 19.10
N THR A 86 2.47 11.64 19.41
CA THR A 86 1.20 12.02 20.04
C THR A 86 0.35 12.83 19.09
N LEU A 87 -0.96 12.58 19.11
CA LEU A 87 -1.98 13.33 18.37
C LEU A 87 -2.97 13.89 19.39
N GLU A 88 -3.38 15.14 19.23
CA GLU A 88 -4.36 15.75 20.11
C GLU A 88 -5.72 15.03 20.05
N ARG A 89 -6.14 14.64 18.84
CA ARG A 89 -7.39 13.91 18.62
C ARG A 89 -7.38 13.12 17.31
N LEU A 90 -8.30 12.15 17.22
CA LEU A 90 -8.62 11.40 16.02
C LEU A 90 -10.14 11.19 15.93
N ASP A 91 -10.76 11.92 15.00
CA ASP A 91 -12.22 11.94 14.81
C ASP A 91 -12.76 10.61 14.22
N PRO A 92 -14.06 10.31 14.36
CA PRO A 92 -14.68 9.12 13.75
C PRO A 92 -14.41 9.05 12.24
N GLY A 93 -13.98 7.88 11.75
CA GLY A 93 -13.62 7.67 10.34
C GLY A 93 -12.31 8.34 9.90
N ALA A 94 -11.66 9.13 10.75
CA ALA A 94 -10.38 9.74 10.44
C ALA A 94 -9.22 8.74 10.53
N THR A 95 -8.15 9.05 9.81
CA THR A 95 -6.93 8.24 9.77
C THR A 95 -5.71 9.08 10.11
N ALA A 96 -4.71 8.44 10.71
CA ALA A 96 -3.42 9.04 10.98
C ALA A 96 -2.31 8.04 10.64
N SER A 97 -1.17 8.55 10.19
CA SER A 97 0.01 7.73 9.92
C SER A 97 1.22 8.27 10.64
N HIS A 98 2.08 7.36 11.08
CA HIS A 98 3.36 7.63 11.71
C HIS A 98 4.44 6.75 11.09
N VAL A 99 5.56 7.35 10.71
CA VAL A 99 6.63 6.66 10.00
C VAL A 99 7.97 7.03 10.62
N PHE A 100 8.79 6.00 10.85
CA PHE A 100 10.18 6.16 11.26
C PHE A 100 11.05 5.12 10.56
N VAL A 101 12.35 5.37 10.51
CA VAL A 101 13.32 4.54 9.79
C VAL A 101 14.37 4.04 10.75
N LEU A 102 14.53 2.72 10.77
CA LEU A 102 15.59 2.03 11.48
C LEU A 102 16.66 1.55 10.50
N GLU A 103 17.92 1.55 10.92
CA GLU A 103 19.03 0.89 10.25
C GLU A 103 19.52 -0.28 11.09
N THR A 104 19.89 -1.37 10.44
CA THR A 104 20.22 -2.63 11.09
C THR A 104 21.71 -2.69 11.40
N LYS A 105 22.05 -3.08 12.62
CA LYS A 105 23.43 -3.26 13.09
C LYS A 105 23.90 -4.71 13.07
N ALA A 106 22.97 -5.65 13.21
CA ALA A 106 23.26 -7.06 13.32
C ALA A 106 22.44 -7.88 12.32
N GLN A 107 23.08 -8.91 11.76
CA GLN A 107 22.39 -9.92 10.96
C GLN A 107 21.62 -10.86 11.88
N GLY A 108 20.38 -11.18 11.52
CA GLY A 108 19.58 -12.10 12.31
C GLY A 108 18.13 -12.12 11.89
N ARG A 109 17.38 -13.03 12.52
CA ARG A 109 15.93 -13.11 12.35
C ARG A 109 15.27 -12.30 13.46
N PHE A 110 14.48 -11.32 13.07
CA PHE A 110 13.77 -10.45 14.02
C PHE A 110 12.27 -10.62 13.92
N GLN A 111 11.61 -10.68 15.07
CA GLN A 111 10.15 -10.61 15.18
C GLN A 111 9.82 -9.33 15.95
N GLY A 112 9.06 -8.43 15.32
CA GLY A 112 8.68 -7.18 15.96
C GLY A 112 7.37 -7.32 16.70
N SER A 113 7.34 -6.78 17.91
CA SER A 113 6.13 -6.69 18.71
C SER A 113 5.12 -5.70 18.11
N PRO A 114 3.83 -5.86 18.42
CA PRO A 114 2.84 -4.81 18.21
C PRO A 114 3.26 -3.48 18.85
N ALA A 115 2.97 -2.38 18.16
CA ALA A 115 3.00 -1.06 18.76
C ALA A 115 1.79 -0.87 19.68
N VAL A 116 1.96 -0.04 20.69
CA VAL A 116 0.94 0.28 21.69
C VAL A 116 0.35 1.65 21.40
N ILE A 117 -0.97 1.74 21.38
CA ILE A 117 -1.72 2.98 21.17
C ILE A 117 -2.57 3.22 22.40
N LYS A 118 -2.32 4.31 23.12
CA LYS A 118 -3.11 4.73 24.27
C LYS A 118 -3.91 5.97 23.92
N TYR A 119 -5.17 6.01 24.31
CA TYR A 119 -6.04 7.14 24.01
C TYR A 119 -7.08 7.36 25.10
N ARG A 120 -7.54 8.60 25.21
CA ARG A 120 -8.59 9.02 26.14
C ARG A 120 -9.95 8.94 25.46
N VAL A 121 -10.94 8.47 26.23
CA VAL A 121 -12.35 8.50 25.87
C VAL A 121 -13.07 9.44 26.84
N PRO A 122 -13.81 10.47 26.38
CA PRO A 122 -14.41 11.45 27.28
C PRO A 122 -15.31 10.84 28.37
N THR A 123 -16.00 9.74 28.05
CA THR A 123 -16.92 9.05 28.95
C THR A 123 -16.22 8.08 29.92
N LYS A 124 -14.91 7.88 29.82
CA LYS A 124 -14.15 6.94 30.65
C LYS A 124 -12.94 7.61 31.30
N ALA A 125 -12.78 7.44 32.61
CA ALA A 125 -11.63 7.97 33.33
C ALA A 125 -10.31 7.23 33.03
N VAL A 126 -10.39 5.95 32.65
CA VAL A 126 -9.22 5.10 32.36
C VAL A 126 -8.87 5.19 30.88
N LEU A 127 -7.58 5.42 30.59
CA LEU A 127 -7.05 5.38 29.23
C LEU A 127 -7.31 4.02 28.59
N GLN A 128 -7.77 4.04 27.35
CA GLN A 128 -7.96 2.83 26.56
C GLN A 128 -6.68 2.51 25.81
N GLU A 129 -6.46 1.22 25.56
CA GLU A 129 -5.27 0.71 24.89
C GLU A 129 -5.70 -0.11 23.67
N ALA A 130 -4.97 0.07 22.57
CA ALA A 130 -5.09 -0.71 21.36
C ALA A 130 -3.70 -1.14 20.89
N PHE A 131 -3.63 -2.28 20.21
CA PHE A 131 -2.39 -2.84 19.68
C PHE A 131 -2.42 -2.82 18.16
N SER A 132 -1.25 -2.60 17.56
CA SER A 132 -1.11 -2.81 16.13
C SER A 132 -1.09 -4.29 15.78
N THR A 133 -1.20 -4.60 14.49
CA THR A 133 -0.82 -5.93 14.00
C THR A 133 0.65 -6.24 14.33
N PRO A 134 0.98 -7.51 14.64
CA PRO A 134 2.38 -7.93 14.72
C PRO A 134 3.00 -7.99 13.32
N ILE A 135 4.32 -7.90 13.23
CA ILE A 135 5.04 -8.06 11.96
C ILE A 135 5.52 -9.49 11.82
N LEU A 136 5.54 -9.98 10.58
CA LEU A 136 6.14 -11.28 10.27
C LEU A 136 7.65 -11.24 10.55
N ALA A 137 8.22 -12.41 10.81
CA ALA A 137 9.66 -12.53 11.03
C ALA A 137 10.44 -12.00 9.82
N LEU A 138 11.35 -11.07 10.07
CA LEU A 138 12.22 -10.44 9.08
C LEU A 138 13.60 -11.07 9.17
N ASP A 139 14.12 -11.53 8.03
CA ASP A 139 15.52 -11.92 7.91
C ASP A 139 16.35 -10.69 7.51
N ILE A 140 17.05 -10.15 8.50
CA ILE A 140 17.81 -8.91 8.40
C ILE A 140 19.21 -9.20 7.92
N LEU A 141 19.68 -8.43 6.93
CA LEU A 141 21.00 -8.58 6.32
C LEU A 141 21.28 -9.99 5.77
N ALA A 142 20.27 -10.85 5.66
CA ALA A 142 20.43 -12.16 5.05
C ALA A 142 20.81 -12.02 3.57
N GLU A 143 21.71 -12.88 3.11
CA GLU A 143 22.06 -12.98 1.70
C GLU A 143 20.83 -13.45 0.93
N ARG A 144 20.22 -12.54 0.17
CA ARG A 144 19.09 -12.88 -0.69
C ARG A 144 19.60 -13.15 -2.09
N PRO A 145 19.13 -14.22 -2.75
CA PRO A 145 19.44 -14.44 -4.15
C PRO A 145 18.90 -13.24 -4.97
N PRO A 146 19.60 -12.86 -6.06
CA PRO A 146 19.19 -11.73 -6.88
C PRO A 146 17.78 -11.97 -7.43
N VAL A 147 16.85 -11.07 -7.09
CA VAL A 147 15.45 -11.16 -7.54
C VAL A 147 15.44 -10.93 -9.04
N LYS A 148 15.18 -11.97 -9.82
CA LYS A 148 15.22 -11.91 -11.28
C LYS A 148 13.94 -11.33 -11.88
N LYS A 149 13.62 -10.06 -11.55
CA LYS A 149 12.36 -9.35 -11.87
C LYS A 149 11.93 -9.43 -13.35
N PHE A 150 12.89 -9.54 -14.27
CA PHE A 150 12.65 -9.51 -15.71
C PHE A 150 12.83 -10.86 -16.42
N GLU A 151 13.07 -11.97 -15.71
CA GLU A 151 13.28 -13.26 -16.38
C GLU A 151 12.05 -13.75 -17.12
N TRP A 152 10.87 -13.52 -16.55
CA TRP A 152 9.61 -13.88 -17.21
C TRP A 152 9.45 -13.09 -18.52
N ALA A 153 9.74 -11.78 -18.49
CA ALA A 153 9.70 -10.91 -19.67
C ALA A 153 10.75 -11.34 -20.70
N LYS A 154 11.99 -11.63 -20.28
CA LYS A 154 13.03 -12.17 -21.17
C LYS A 154 12.61 -13.50 -21.79
N LYS A 155 12.02 -14.42 -21.03
CA LYS A 155 11.50 -15.70 -21.54
C LYS A 155 10.37 -15.49 -22.55
N LEU A 156 9.48 -14.53 -22.29
CA LEU A 156 8.39 -14.19 -23.21
C LEU A 156 8.93 -13.62 -24.52
N VAL A 157 9.87 -12.67 -24.45
CA VAL A 157 10.54 -12.09 -25.62
C VAL A 157 11.32 -13.15 -26.38
N ALA A 158 12.04 -14.04 -25.69
CA ALA A 158 12.77 -15.13 -26.33
C ALA A 158 11.85 -16.10 -27.08
N LYS A 159 10.66 -16.39 -26.54
CA LYS A 159 9.71 -17.34 -27.14
C LYS A 159 8.87 -16.73 -28.27
N TYR A 160 8.44 -15.48 -28.12
CA TYR A 160 7.45 -14.86 -29.02
C TYR A 160 7.99 -13.65 -29.80
N GLY A 161 9.18 -13.15 -29.48
CA GLY A 161 9.75 -11.94 -30.09
C GLY A 161 9.91 -12.06 -31.60
N ALA A 162 10.37 -13.22 -32.10
CA ALA A 162 10.48 -13.47 -33.53
C ALA A 162 9.11 -13.41 -34.23
N LEU A 163 8.09 -14.05 -33.65
CA LEU A 163 6.73 -14.08 -34.22
C LEU A 163 6.12 -12.67 -34.28
N VAL A 164 6.21 -11.92 -33.17
CA VAL A 164 5.70 -10.55 -33.10
C VAL A 164 6.45 -9.63 -34.07
N SER A 165 7.77 -9.82 -34.21
CA SER A 165 8.58 -9.07 -35.19
C SER A 165 8.14 -9.35 -36.62
N VAL A 166 7.95 -10.61 -37.00
CA VAL A 166 7.52 -10.98 -38.38
C VAL A 166 6.16 -10.38 -38.70
N VAL A 167 5.18 -10.55 -37.80
CA VAL A 167 3.82 -10.00 -38.01
C VAL A 167 3.85 -8.47 -38.10
N SER A 168 4.64 -7.81 -37.25
CA SER A 168 4.82 -6.35 -37.30
C SER A 168 5.46 -5.89 -38.61
N PHE A 169 6.49 -6.58 -39.09
CA PHE A 169 7.14 -6.28 -40.37
C PHE A 169 6.18 -6.42 -41.56
N VAL A 170 5.38 -7.49 -41.58
CA VAL A 170 4.40 -7.71 -42.64
C VAL A 170 3.33 -6.61 -42.61
N ALA A 171 2.80 -6.28 -41.43
CA ALA A 171 1.83 -5.20 -41.28
C ALA A 171 2.39 -3.84 -41.69
N ALA A 172 3.63 -3.52 -41.30
CA ALA A 172 4.32 -2.29 -41.68
C ALA A 172 4.58 -2.23 -43.19
N PHE A 173 4.96 -3.34 -43.82
CA PHE A 173 5.16 -3.40 -45.27
C PHE A 173 3.85 -3.17 -46.02
N ILE A 174 2.77 -3.82 -45.61
CA ILE A 174 1.44 -3.59 -46.18
C ILE A 174 1.04 -2.13 -46.02
N TYR A 175 1.24 -1.54 -44.84
CA TYR A 175 0.97 -0.13 -44.60
C TYR A 175 1.77 0.79 -45.52
N LEU A 176 3.06 0.50 -45.73
CA LEU A 176 3.94 1.31 -46.59
C LEU A 176 3.52 1.23 -48.06
N VAL A 177 3.13 0.04 -48.53
CA VAL A 177 2.64 -0.17 -49.90
C VAL A 177 1.26 0.46 -50.12
N ALA A 178 0.36 0.35 -49.14
CA ALA A 178 -1.00 0.88 -49.22
C ALA A 178 -1.10 2.38 -48.90
N SER A 179 -0.07 2.97 -48.28
CA SER A 179 -0.04 4.40 -47.98
C SER A 179 0.28 5.22 -49.23
N PRO A 180 -0.63 6.10 -49.68
CA PRO A 180 -0.36 6.95 -50.83
C PRO A 180 0.77 7.93 -50.50
N SER A 181 1.79 8.00 -51.36
CA SER A 181 2.90 8.93 -51.19
C SER A 181 2.39 10.38 -51.20
N LYS A 182 2.48 11.10 -50.09
CA LYS A 182 2.25 12.54 -50.08
C LYS A 182 3.45 13.21 -50.74
N SER A 183 3.38 13.43 -52.05
CA SER A 183 4.39 14.19 -52.78
C SER A 183 4.37 15.65 -52.28
N GLY A 184 5.49 16.08 -51.69
CA GLY A 184 5.77 17.49 -51.46
C GLY A 184 5.94 18.17 -52.82
N GLY A 185 4.90 18.87 -53.29
CA GLY A 185 4.90 19.54 -54.58
C GLY A 185 3.93 20.72 -54.60
N ALA A 186 4.25 21.77 -53.84
CA ALA A 186 3.58 23.07 -53.98
C ALA A 186 3.95 23.67 -55.35
N LYS A 187 3.06 23.51 -56.34
CA LYS A 187 3.19 24.14 -57.66
C LYS A 187 2.98 25.65 -57.56
N ALA A 188 3.99 26.35 -58.09
CA ALA A 188 4.04 27.75 -58.51
C ALA A 188 2.69 28.40 -58.84
N GLY A 189 2.40 29.50 -58.16
CA GLY A 189 1.36 30.46 -58.53
C GLY A 189 1.69 31.12 -59.87
N LYS A 190 0.81 30.90 -60.86
CA LYS A 190 0.96 31.39 -62.23
C LYS A 190 0.47 32.85 -62.30
N LYS A 191 1.41 33.80 -62.38
CA LYS A 191 1.16 35.18 -62.84
C LYS A 191 0.63 35.11 -64.28
N ARG A 192 -0.50 35.77 -64.56
CA ARG A 192 -0.78 36.30 -65.90
C ARG A 192 -1.41 37.69 -65.78
N ARG A 193 -0.89 38.52 -66.68
CA ARG A 193 -1.05 39.95 -66.91
C ARG A 193 -2.50 40.35 -67.18
#